data_AF-A0A5C5XS53-F1
#
_entry.id   AF-A0A5C5XS53-F1
#
_cell.length_a   1.000
_cell.length_b   1.000
_cell.length_c   1.000
_cell.angle_alpha   90.00
_cell.angle_beta   90.00
_cell.angle_gamma   90.00
#
_symmetry.space_group_name_H-M   'P 1'
#
loop_
_entity.id
_entity.type
_entity.pdbx_description
1 polymer ?
#
loop_
_entity_poly.entity_id
_entity_poly.type
_entity_poly.pdbx_seq_one_letter_code
_entity_poly.pdbx_strand_id
1 'polypeptide(L)'
;MLLIVATYPLWLPAAWTQTAFYPAIPLVALPHGLQTAISILLAPVIIAATAVILLRPDRQRCQQAAWASIAVVLATGFLTDQHRLQPWAYQTFLYACLFVLLPMRWQTNAFRVLTISIYFFSSVGKFDYQFLHTVGQEFLVTAARFAHLDIAQWDARTRLIAAAGFPAAELSIAILLTIPRTRFLAGCLAIFMHASLIALLSPWGLHHSLGVLLWNAVLAGQAYWLFVYRPKPGIAPSGATSTGPLRLSAAALMILLALILPLTERRGRYDDQAWHWDHWLSWALYSPHNSRLDVEVYSGAVSGLPAGIASAVDEDRDGDSWCKLDLGKLSLQTRGVPILPQGRYQLRLATAIAEPQGWTHEIRGVLRSASDRQDGSRTEVWLPNLEAMQRAAKR
;
A
#
# COMPACT_ATOMS: atom_id res chain seq x y z
N MET A 1 -7.40 13.64 -3.36
CA MET A 1 -8.49 13.70 -4.36
C MET A 1 -8.23 12.82 -5.58
N LEU A 2 -7.18 13.06 -6.37
CA LEU A 2 -6.88 12.27 -7.59
C LEU A 2 -6.87 10.76 -7.35
N LEU A 3 -6.16 10.30 -6.30
CA LEU A 3 -6.11 8.88 -5.94
C LEU A 3 -7.47 8.33 -5.49
N ILE A 4 -8.29 9.10 -4.77
CA ILE A 4 -9.65 8.71 -4.38
C ILE A 4 -10.52 8.51 -5.61
N VAL A 5 -10.43 9.42 -6.60
CA VAL A 5 -11.18 9.33 -7.85
C VAL A 5 -10.72 8.13 -8.68
N ALA A 6 -9.42 7.94 -8.85
CA ALA A 6 -8.86 6.82 -9.62
C ALA A 6 -9.14 5.45 -8.97
N THR A 7 -9.40 5.44 -7.67
CA THR A 7 -9.70 4.23 -6.88
C THR A 7 -11.11 4.29 -6.30
N TYR A 8 -12.04 5.02 -6.95
CA TYR A 8 -13.39 5.24 -6.40
C TYR A 8 -14.13 3.96 -5.98
N PRO A 9 -13.94 2.78 -6.60
CA PRO A 9 -14.62 1.57 -6.16
C PRO A 9 -14.18 1.12 -4.76
N LEU A 10 -13.03 1.56 -4.26
CA LEU A 10 -12.55 1.30 -2.89
C LEU A 10 -13.25 2.19 -1.85
N TRP A 11 -13.71 3.38 -2.25
CA TRP A 11 -14.20 4.42 -1.33
C TRP A 11 -15.72 4.55 -1.31
N LEU A 12 -16.41 4.01 -2.32
CA LEU A 12 -17.87 4.00 -2.40
C LEU A 12 -18.45 2.65 -1.95
N PRO A 13 -19.74 2.60 -1.57
CA PRO A 13 -20.44 1.36 -1.28
C PRO A 13 -20.37 0.37 -2.45
N ALA A 14 -20.11 -0.91 -2.15
CA ALA A 14 -19.96 -1.97 -3.16
C ALA A 14 -21.20 -2.13 -4.07
N ALA A 15 -22.39 -1.85 -3.53
CA ALA A 15 -23.65 -1.85 -4.27
C ALA A 15 -23.70 -0.76 -5.37
N TRP A 16 -22.98 0.36 -5.20
CA TRP A 16 -22.97 1.47 -6.17
C TRP A 16 -21.92 1.25 -7.26
N THR A 17 -20.93 0.39 -7.01
CA THR A 17 -19.78 0.16 -7.88
C THR A 17 -19.85 -1.19 -8.59
N GLN A 18 -20.95 -1.93 -8.44
CA GLN A 18 -21.13 -3.28 -8.98
C GLN A 18 -20.07 -4.28 -8.49
N THR A 19 -19.55 -4.09 -7.28
CA THR A 19 -18.47 -4.92 -6.68
C THR A 19 -18.94 -5.65 -5.42
N ALA A 20 -20.25 -5.90 -5.30
CA ALA A 20 -20.85 -6.56 -4.14
C ALA A 20 -20.28 -7.97 -3.87
N PHE A 21 -19.74 -8.64 -4.90
CA PHE A 21 -19.07 -9.93 -4.80
C PHE A 21 -17.64 -9.86 -4.22
N TYR A 22 -17.11 -8.66 -3.99
CA TYR A 22 -15.85 -8.42 -3.28
C TYR A 22 -16.17 -7.79 -1.91
N PRO A 23 -16.33 -8.58 -0.84
CA PRO A 23 -16.76 -8.07 0.46
C PRO A 23 -15.70 -7.18 1.11
N ALA A 24 -16.13 -6.17 1.88
CA ALA A 24 -15.23 -5.38 2.71
C ALA A 24 -14.83 -6.20 3.95
N ILE A 25 -13.53 -6.24 4.26
CA ILE A 25 -13.02 -6.97 5.43
C ILE A 25 -12.69 -5.96 6.52
N PRO A 26 -13.55 -5.77 7.55
CA PRO A 26 -13.32 -4.76 8.56
C PRO A 26 -12.15 -5.15 9.50
N LEU A 27 -11.50 -4.15 10.11
CA LEU A 27 -10.63 -4.38 11.27
C LEU A 27 -11.46 -4.63 12.54
N VAL A 28 -12.61 -3.96 12.64
CA VAL A 28 -13.50 -4.03 13.79
C VAL A 28 -14.90 -4.40 13.31
N ALA A 29 -15.48 -5.46 13.89
CA ALA A 29 -16.84 -5.84 13.58
C ALA A 29 -17.80 -4.71 13.98
N LEU A 30 -18.47 -4.14 12.99
CA LEU A 30 -19.50 -3.10 13.17
C LEU A 30 -20.85 -3.61 12.65
N PRO A 31 -21.97 -3.13 13.20
CA PRO A 31 -23.28 -3.42 12.62
C PRO A 31 -23.33 -3.00 11.15
N HIS A 32 -23.93 -3.85 10.30
CA HIS A 32 -23.97 -3.65 8.85
C HIS A 32 -24.47 -2.24 8.46
N GLY A 33 -25.56 -1.77 9.06
CA GLY A 33 -26.11 -0.44 8.80
C GLY A 33 -25.13 0.71 9.09
N LEU A 34 -24.33 0.59 10.15
CA LEU A 34 -23.30 1.58 10.48
C LEU A 34 -22.14 1.51 9.48
N GLN A 35 -21.69 0.32 9.08
CA GLN A 35 -20.63 0.15 8.06
C GLN A 35 -21.06 0.74 6.70
N THR A 36 -22.32 0.53 6.30
CA THR A 36 -22.89 1.13 5.09
C THR A 36 -22.94 2.65 5.20
N ALA A 37 -23.45 3.19 6.31
CA ALA A 37 -23.53 4.64 6.52
C ALA A 37 -22.15 5.31 6.48
N ILE A 38 -21.15 4.72 7.15
CA ILE A 38 -19.78 5.20 7.09
C ILE A 38 -19.29 5.20 5.64
N SER A 39 -19.44 4.08 4.92
CA SER A 39 -18.96 3.95 3.53
C SER A 39 -19.59 4.97 2.58
N ILE A 40 -20.86 5.32 2.77
CA ILE A 40 -21.54 6.39 2.01
C ILE A 40 -20.90 7.76 2.28
N LEU A 41 -20.50 8.03 3.53
CA LEU A 41 -19.99 9.33 3.96
C LEU A 41 -18.50 9.55 3.66
N LEU A 42 -17.71 8.49 3.46
CA LEU A 42 -16.25 8.61 3.31
C LEU A 42 -15.84 9.57 2.17
N ALA A 43 -16.27 9.28 0.93
CA ALA A 43 -15.86 10.06 -0.22
C ALA A 43 -16.39 11.50 -0.21
N PRO A 44 -17.69 11.77 0.08
CA PRO A 44 -18.21 13.14 0.16
C PRO A 44 -17.48 14.01 1.19
N VAL A 45 -17.19 13.48 2.38
CA VAL A 45 -16.49 14.26 3.42
C VAL A 45 -15.05 14.55 3.02
N ILE A 46 -14.33 13.59 2.42
CA ILE A 46 -12.96 13.83 1.90
C ILE A 46 -12.98 14.91 0.81
N ILE A 47 -13.95 14.87 -0.11
CA ILE A 47 -14.09 15.85 -1.20
C ILE A 47 -14.38 17.24 -0.62
N ALA A 48 -15.36 17.36 0.28
CA ALA A 48 -15.72 18.63 0.92
C ALA A 48 -14.54 19.21 1.72
N ALA A 49 -13.85 18.40 2.52
CA ALA A 49 -12.68 18.84 3.28
C ALA A 49 -11.54 19.27 2.35
N THR A 50 -11.30 18.56 1.24
CA THR A 50 -10.30 18.96 0.25
C THR A 50 -10.68 20.29 -0.41
N ALA A 51 -11.95 20.50 -0.75
CA ALA A 51 -12.43 21.76 -1.30
C ALA A 51 -12.23 22.93 -0.33
N VAL A 52 -12.48 22.73 0.98
CA VAL A 52 -12.19 23.75 2.01
C VAL A 52 -10.70 24.10 2.03
N ILE A 53 -9.80 23.11 1.97
CA ILE A 53 -8.35 23.35 1.97
C ILE A 53 -7.92 24.19 0.75
N LEU A 54 -8.47 23.90 -0.43
CA LEU A 54 -8.10 24.57 -1.68
C LEU A 54 -8.74 25.96 -1.85
N LEU A 55 -10.02 26.12 -1.45
CA LEU A 55 -10.80 27.33 -1.71
C LEU A 55 -10.75 28.36 -0.57
N ARG A 56 -10.24 27.98 0.61
CA ARG A 56 -10.13 28.85 1.80
C ARG A 56 -8.72 28.81 2.40
N PRO A 57 -7.66 29.13 1.63
CA PRO A 57 -6.29 29.08 2.10
C PRO A 57 -5.96 30.06 3.23
N ASP A 58 -6.73 31.14 3.34
CA ASP A 58 -6.62 32.21 4.34
C ASP A 58 -7.22 31.84 5.71
N ARG A 59 -8.11 30.82 5.76
CA ARG A 59 -8.87 30.46 6.96
C ARG A 59 -8.24 29.28 7.70
N GLN A 60 -7.17 29.54 8.46
CA GLN A 60 -6.42 28.51 9.19
C GLN A 60 -7.29 27.55 10.03
N ARG A 61 -8.32 28.06 10.74
CA ARG A 61 -9.24 27.21 11.53
C ARG A 61 -10.05 26.25 10.65
N CYS A 62 -10.52 26.72 9.50
CA CYS A 62 -11.26 25.88 8.54
C CYS A 62 -10.33 24.81 7.93
N GLN A 63 -9.09 25.16 7.61
CA GLN A 63 -8.11 24.20 7.13
C GLN A 63 -7.77 23.13 8.18
N GLN A 64 -7.57 23.52 9.44
CA GLN A 64 -7.33 22.57 10.54
C GLN A 64 -8.52 21.62 10.72
N ALA A 65 -9.75 22.14 10.69
CA ALA A 65 -10.95 21.32 10.77
C ALA A 65 -11.08 20.36 9.56
N ALA A 66 -10.74 20.83 8.36
CA ALA A 66 -10.75 20.00 7.16
C ALA A 66 -9.70 18.88 7.22
N TRP A 67 -8.47 19.16 7.64
CA TRP A 67 -7.44 18.13 7.83
C TRP A 67 -7.81 17.15 8.94
N ALA A 68 -8.39 17.63 10.06
CA ALA A 68 -8.90 16.76 11.11
C ALA A 68 -10.01 15.84 10.58
N SER A 69 -10.91 16.38 9.76
CA SER A 69 -11.98 15.61 9.10
C SER A 69 -11.40 14.52 8.19
N ILE A 70 -10.39 14.84 7.37
CA ILE A 70 -9.69 13.86 6.52
C ILE A 70 -9.06 12.75 7.38
N ALA A 71 -8.36 13.12 8.47
CA ALA A 71 -7.72 12.14 9.35
C ALA A 71 -8.74 11.18 9.98
N VAL A 72 -9.84 11.72 10.52
CA VAL A 72 -10.92 10.92 11.13
C VAL A 72 -11.56 10.01 10.08
N VAL A 73 -11.92 10.54 8.92
CA VAL A 73 -12.59 9.76 7.87
C VAL A 73 -11.70 8.65 7.33
N LEU A 74 -10.40 8.90 7.12
CA LEU A 74 -9.46 7.85 6.72
C LEU A 74 -9.33 6.78 7.80
N ALA A 75 -9.19 7.17 9.08
CA ALA A 75 -9.13 6.23 10.19
C ALA A 75 -10.40 5.35 10.27
N THR A 76 -11.59 5.94 10.19
CA THR A 76 -12.85 5.19 10.16
C THR A 76 -12.97 4.32 8.90
N GLY A 77 -12.46 4.80 7.76
CA GLY A 77 -12.36 4.02 6.53
C GLY A 77 -11.52 2.76 6.72
N PHE A 78 -10.34 2.87 7.35
CA PHE A 78 -9.47 1.73 7.66
C PHE A 78 -10.14 0.73 8.61
N LEU A 79 -10.91 1.21 9.58
CA LEU A 79 -11.61 0.34 10.53
C LEU A 79 -12.73 -0.47 9.87
N THR A 80 -13.41 0.11 8.88
CA THR A 80 -14.54 -0.51 8.18
C THR A 80 -14.14 -1.39 7.00
N ASP A 81 -12.96 -1.17 6.44
CA ASP A 81 -12.39 -1.99 5.37
C ASP A 81 -10.86 -1.88 5.38
N GLN A 82 -10.21 -2.99 5.75
CA GLN A 82 -8.76 -3.11 5.75
C GLN A 82 -8.13 -2.81 4.40
N HIS A 83 -8.85 -3.07 3.30
CA HIS A 83 -8.33 -2.84 1.95
C HIS A 83 -8.08 -1.34 1.66
N ARG A 84 -8.71 -0.44 2.44
CA ARG A 84 -8.50 1.01 2.37
C ARG A 84 -7.16 1.45 2.96
N LEU A 85 -6.45 0.60 3.70
CA LEU A 85 -5.07 0.84 4.19
C LEU A 85 -4.03 0.78 3.06
N GLN A 86 -4.33 1.37 1.91
CA GLN A 86 -3.37 1.56 0.83
C GLN A 86 -2.23 2.46 1.32
N PRO A 87 -0.98 2.26 0.86
CA PRO A 87 0.17 3.02 1.34
C PRO A 87 -0.02 4.55 1.23
N TRP A 88 -0.58 5.00 0.11
CA TRP A 88 -0.86 6.42 -0.12
C TRP A 88 -1.94 6.99 0.81
N ALA A 89 -2.93 6.17 1.18
CA ALA A 89 -4.00 6.57 2.09
C ALA A 89 -3.46 6.67 3.53
N TYR A 90 -2.64 5.70 3.95
CA TYR A 90 -1.95 5.75 5.23
C TYR A 90 -0.98 6.94 5.31
N GLN A 91 -0.19 7.20 4.26
CA GLN A 91 0.65 8.40 4.17
C GLN A 91 -0.18 9.68 4.30
N THR A 92 -1.31 9.77 3.61
CA THR A 92 -2.23 10.93 3.67
C THR A 92 -2.80 11.11 5.08
N PHE A 93 -3.16 10.01 5.75
CA PHE A 93 -3.63 10.03 7.14
C PHE A 93 -2.57 10.61 8.08
N LEU A 94 -1.31 10.15 7.98
CA LEU A 94 -0.21 10.71 8.78
C LEU A 94 -0.01 12.20 8.51
N TYR A 95 -0.08 12.63 7.25
CA TYR A 95 0.05 14.05 6.90
C TYR A 95 -1.10 14.90 7.43
N ALA A 96 -2.34 14.42 7.31
CA ALA A 96 -3.52 15.09 7.85
C ALA A 96 -3.37 15.31 9.37
N CYS A 97 -2.94 14.29 10.11
CA CYS A 97 -2.65 14.40 11.53
C CYS A 97 -1.56 15.46 11.82
N LEU A 98 -0.45 15.46 11.07
CA LEU A 98 0.61 16.44 11.27
C LEU A 98 0.18 17.87 10.93
N PHE A 99 -0.66 18.09 9.91
CA PHE A 99 -1.24 19.40 9.62
C PHE A 99 -2.12 19.93 10.76
N VAL A 100 -2.78 19.04 11.51
CA VAL A 100 -3.58 19.40 12.70
C VAL A 100 -2.69 19.66 13.92
N LEU A 101 -1.68 18.82 14.14
CA LEU A 101 -0.90 18.81 15.38
C LEU A 101 0.27 19.79 15.38
N LEU A 102 0.95 19.98 14.24
CA LEU A 102 2.17 20.77 14.15
C LEU A 102 1.90 22.21 13.64
N PRO A 103 2.61 23.22 14.17
CA PRO A 103 2.64 24.53 13.56
C PRO A 103 3.50 24.50 12.27
N MET A 104 3.23 25.42 11.34
CA MET A 104 3.88 25.50 10.02
C MET A 104 5.42 25.36 10.07
N ARG A 105 6.08 25.97 11.07
CA ARG A 105 7.54 25.91 11.26
C ARG A 105 8.11 24.50 11.41
N TRP A 106 7.32 23.54 11.92
CA TRP A 106 7.76 22.16 12.15
C TRP A 106 7.25 21.18 11.07
N GLN A 107 6.17 21.53 10.36
CA GLN A 107 5.52 20.64 9.39
C GLN A 107 6.47 20.17 8.29
N THR A 108 7.23 21.07 7.67
CA THR A 108 8.15 20.70 6.59
C THR A 108 9.20 19.69 7.04
N ASN A 109 9.77 19.86 8.23
CA ASN A 109 10.76 18.91 8.76
C ASN A 109 10.13 17.56 9.10
N ALA A 110 8.93 17.55 9.69
CA ALA A 110 8.20 16.31 9.95
C ALA A 110 7.87 15.55 8.65
N PHE A 111 7.40 16.23 7.60
CA PHE A 111 7.14 15.62 6.30
C PHE A 111 8.42 15.09 5.65
N ARG A 112 9.53 15.82 5.77
CA ARG A 112 10.84 15.32 5.30
C ARG A 112 11.22 14.03 6.01
N VAL A 113 11.11 13.97 7.34
CA VAL A 113 11.42 12.76 8.12
C VAL A 113 10.56 11.58 7.68
N LEU A 114 9.23 11.76 7.57
CA LEU A 114 8.34 10.70 7.10
C LEU A 114 8.67 10.27 5.66
N THR A 115 8.93 11.22 4.76
CA THR A 115 9.30 10.91 3.36
C THR A 115 10.59 10.12 3.27
N ILE A 116 11.61 10.53 4.04
CA ILE A 116 12.89 9.81 4.11
C ILE A 116 12.67 8.39 4.65
N SER A 117 11.80 8.23 5.66
CA SER A 117 11.48 6.90 6.20
C SER A 117 10.83 5.98 5.18
N ILE A 118 9.96 6.53 4.31
CA ILE A 118 9.34 5.75 3.22
C ILE A 118 10.43 5.22 2.30
N TYR A 119 11.32 6.06 1.78
CA TYR A 119 12.43 5.60 0.92
C TYR A 119 13.35 4.62 1.63
N PHE A 120 13.68 4.89 2.90
CA PHE A 120 14.56 4.02 3.68
C PHE A 120 13.96 2.63 3.85
N PHE A 121 12.75 2.51 4.40
CA PHE A 121 12.13 1.20 4.64
C PHE A 121 11.74 0.48 3.34
N SER A 122 11.29 1.22 2.33
CA SER A 122 11.02 0.72 0.96
C SER A 122 12.26 0.12 0.32
N SER A 123 13.43 0.75 0.46
CA SER A 123 14.70 0.22 -0.08
C SER A 123 15.22 -0.97 0.73
N VAL A 124 15.21 -0.88 2.05
CA VAL A 124 15.70 -1.95 2.95
C VAL A 124 14.88 -3.22 2.79
N GLY A 125 13.56 -3.11 2.63
CA GLY A 125 12.67 -4.25 2.40
C GLY A 125 12.87 -4.96 1.06
N LYS A 126 13.49 -4.30 0.08
CA LYS A 126 13.85 -4.87 -1.24
C LYS A 126 15.24 -5.51 -1.27
N PHE A 127 16.10 -5.29 -0.28
CA PHE A 127 17.32 -6.07 -0.10
C PHE A 127 16.98 -7.45 0.47
N ASP A 128 16.22 -8.22 -0.30
CA ASP A 128 15.60 -9.49 0.08
C ASP A 128 15.66 -10.47 -1.09
N TYR A 129 15.82 -11.76 -0.77
CA TYR A 129 15.91 -12.83 -1.76
C TYR A 129 14.77 -12.77 -2.78
N GLN A 130 13.52 -12.61 -2.32
CA GLN A 130 12.36 -12.64 -3.22
C GLN A 130 12.39 -11.46 -4.18
N PHE A 131 12.72 -10.25 -3.73
CA PHE A 131 12.83 -9.11 -4.63
C PHE A 131 13.91 -9.35 -5.69
N LEU A 132 15.11 -9.77 -5.28
CA LEU A 132 16.25 -9.96 -6.19
C LEU A 132 16.02 -11.05 -7.24
N HIS A 133 15.19 -12.05 -6.94
CA HIS A 133 14.91 -13.18 -7.85
C HIS A 133 13.56 -13.08 -8.59
N THR A 134 12.69 -12.12 -8.23
CA THR A 134 11.37 -11.96 -8.87
C THR A 134 11.15 -10.54 -9.39
N VAL A 135 10.47 -9.66 -8.64
CA VAL A 135 10.09 -8.30 -9.05
C VAL A 135 11.29 -7.46 -9.52
N GLY A 136 12.45 -7.59 -8.86
CA GLY A 136 13.68 -6.91 -9.29
C GLY A 136 14.19 -7.39 -10.64
N GLN A 137 14.00 -8.67 -10.98
CA GLN A 137 14.31 -9.21 -12.31
C GLN A 137 13.33 -8.70 -13.36
N GLU A 138 12.03 -8.61 -13.05
CA GLU A 138 11.02 -8.04 -13.96
C GLU A 138 11.33 -6.57 -14.28
N PHE A 139 11.76 -5.80 -13.27
CA PHE A 139 12.19 -4.42 -13.45
C PHE A 139 13.43 -4.34 -14.33
N LEU A 140 14.42 -5.20 -14.09
CA LEU A 140 15.64 -5.26 -14.89
C LEU A 140 15.35 -5.60 -16.35
N VAL A 141 14.54 -6.64 -16.61
CA VAL A 141 14.14 -7.06 -17.96
C VAL A 141 13.39 -5.93 -18.67
N THR A 142 12.45 -5.27 -18.00
CA THR A 142 11.66 -4.18 -18.58
C THR A 142 12.54 -2.95 -18.88
N ALA A 143 13.46 -2.60 -17.98
CA ALA A 143 14.40 -1.51 -18.19
C ALA A 143 15.38 -1.81 -19.33
N ALA A 144 15.92 -3.03 -19.39
CA ALA A 144 16.79 -3.48 -20.47
C ALA A 144 16.08 -3.42 -21.83
N ARG A 145 14.80 -3.81 -21.88
CA ARG A 145 13.96 -3.70 -23.08
C ARG A 145 13.85 -2.26 -23.57
N PHE A 146 13.63 -1.30 -22.68
CA PHE A 146 13.60 0.13 -23.04
C PHE A 146 14.95 0.66 -23.51
N ALA A 147 16.05 0.09 -23.02
CA ALA A 147 17.40 0.43 -23.45
C ALA A 147 17.88 -0.38 -24.67
N HIS A 148 17.03 -1.25 -25.25
CA HIS A 148 17.39 -2.19 -26.32
C HIS A 148 18.60 -3.08 -25.98
N LEU A 149 18.75 -3.45 -24.71
CA LEU A 149 19.79 -4.35 -24.22
C LEU A 149 19.26 -5.79 -24.13
N ASP A 150 19.98 -6.74 -24.73
CA ASP A 150 19.73 -8.16 -24.50
C ASP A 150 20.47 -8.63 -23.25
N ILE A 151 19.70 -8.99 -22.23
CA ILE A 151 20.21 -9.51 -20.94
C ILE A 151 19.97 -11.01 -20.77
N ALA A 152 19.48 -11.70 -21.80
CA ALA A 152 19.24 -13.15 -21.74
C ALA A 152 20.54 -13.93 -21.52
N GLN A 153 21.66 -13.42 -22.04
CA GLN A 153 22.99 -14.01 -21.91
C GLN A 153 23.74 -13.59 -20.64
N TRP A 154 23.15 -12.72 -19.82
CA TRP A 154 23.79 -12.32 -18.57
C TRP A 154 23.76 -13.48 -17.58
N ASP A 155 24.89 -13.74 -16.94
CA ASP A 155 24.93 -14.73 -15.87
C ASP A 155 24.05 -14.29 -14.67
N ALA A 156 23.67 -15.28 -13.85
CA ALA A 156 22.78 -15.06 -12.72
C ALA A 156 23.34 -14.01 -11.72
N ARG A 157 24.66 -14.00 -11.50
CA ARG A 157 25.31 -13.09 -10.56
C ARG A 157 25.19 -11.63 -11.03
N THR A 158 25.44 -11.38 -12.31
CA THR A 158 25.35 -10.06 -12.94
C THR A 158 23.93 -9.55 -12.88
N ARG A 159 22.94 -10.40 -13.18
CA ARG A 159 21.52 -10.06 -13.05
C ARG A 159 21.11 -9.73 -11.62
N LEU A 160 21.62 -10.46 -10.64
CA LEU A 160 21.37 -10.18 -9.22
C LEU A 160 21.98 -8.85 -8.77
N ILE A 161 23.23 -8.57 -9.17
CA ILE A 161 23.90 -7.29 -8.88
C ILE A 161 23.14 -6.13 -9.52
N ALA A 162 22.74 -6.28 -10.79
CA ALA A 162 21.96 -5.26 -11.50
C ALA A 162 20.59 -5.03 -10.83
N ALA A 163 19.88 -6.09 -10.46
CA ALA A 163 18.61 -5.99 -9.72
C ALA A 163 18.79 -5.35 -8.33
N ALA A 164 19.90 -5.64 -7.64
CA ALA A 164 20.25 -4.99 -6.37
C ALA A 164 20.58 -3.49 -6.53
N GLY A 165 20.89 -3.04 -7.75
CA GLY A 165 21.07 -1.64 -8.09
C GLY A 165 19.82 -0.79 -7.82
N PHE A 166 18.61 -1.33 -8.01
CA PHE A 166 17.37 -0.61 -7.74
C PHE A 166 17.22 -0.19 -6.26
N PRO A 167 17.23 -1.12 -5.28
CA PRO A 167 17.17 -0.74 -3.86
C PRO A 167 18.42 0.00 -3.39
N ALA A 168 19.60 -0.25 -3.95
CA ALA A 168 20.81 0.51 -3.62
C ALA A 168 20.71 1.98 -4.01
N ALA A 169 20.15 2.28 -5.19
CA ALA A 169 19.89 3.64 -5.62
C ALA A 169 18.85 4.33 -4.72
N GLU A 170 17.75 3.65 -4.40
CA GLU A 170 16.70 4.18 -3.50
C GLU A 170 17.24 4.44 -2.08
N LEU A 171 18.05 3.54 -1.53
CA LEU A 171 18.70 3.71 -0.22
C LEU A 171 19.69 4.87 -0.24
N SER A 172 20.46 5.02 -1.31
CA SER A 172 21.38 6.14 -1.49
C SER A 172 20.64 7.48 -1.51
N ILE A 173 19.48 7.55 -2.18
CA ILE A 173 18.59 8.72 -2.14
C ILE A 173 18.14 9.00 -0.70
N ALA A 174 17.68 7.98 0.03
CA ALA A 174 17.25 8.15 1.42
C ALA A 174 18.37 8.74 2.30
N ILE A 175 19.59 8.19 2.22
CA ILE A 175 20.78 8.66 2.95
C ILE A 175 21.09 10.11 2.56
N LEU A 176 21.17 10.43 1.26
CA LEU A 176 21.47 11.78 0.79
C LEU A 176 20.38 12.80 1.17
N LEU A 177 19.12 12.40 1.35
CA LEU A 177 18.05 13.29 1.82
C LEU A 177 18.19 13.63 3.32
N THR A 178 18.82 12.77 4.13
CA THR A 178 19.08 13.08 5.55
C THR A 178 20.05 14.25 5.69
N ILE A 179 21.07 14.31 4.85
CA ILE A 179 22.15 15.31 4.89
C ILE A 179 21.67 16.61 4.22
N PRO A 180 21.55 17.74 4.94
CA PRO A 180 20.96 18.96 4.40
C PRO A 180 21.61 19.50 3.12
N ARG A 181 22.94 19.33 2.99
CA ARG A 181 23.72 19.82 1.85
C ARG A 181 23.43 19.07 0.54
N THR A 182 23.02 17.81 0.62
CA THR A 182 22.78 16.96 -0.56
C THR A 182 21.31 16.85 -0.95
N ARG A 183 20.39 17.43 -0.16
CA ARG A 183 18.93 17.32 -0.37
C ARG A 183 18.47 17.75 -1.76
N PHE A 184 19.06 18.80 -2.33
CA PHE A 184 18.69 19.25 -3.66
C PHE A 184 18.97 18.16 -4.71
N LEU A 185 20.20 17.65 -4.73
CA LEU A 185 20.61 16.57 -5.63
C LEU A 185 19.75 15.32 -5.40
N ALA A 186 19.59 14.91 -4.15
CA ALA A 186 18.79 13.74 -3.80
C ALA A 186 17.31 13.90 -4.17
N GLY A 187 16.75 15.11 -4.06
CA GLY A 187 15.40 15.43 -4.52
C GLY A 187 15.26 15.29 -6.03
N CYS A 188 16.24 15.77 -6.82
CA CYS A 188 16.26 15.56 -8.26
C CYS A 188 16.37 14.06 -8.63
N LEU A 189 17.23 13.31 -7.94
CA LEU A 189 17.36 11.86 -8.12
C LEU A 189 16.06 11.12 -7.77
N ALA A 190 15.37 11.52 -6.69
CA ALA A 190 14.07 10.96 -6.32
C ALA A 190 13.00 11.22 -7.39
N ILE A 191 12.93 12.43 -7.94
CA ILE A 191 12.02 12.77 -9.05
C ILE A 191 12.32 11.90 -10.27
N PHE A 192 13.60 11.80 -10.66
CA PHE A 192 14.02 10.95 -11.77
C PHE A 192 13.65 9.48 -11.54
N MET A 193 13.91 8.94 -10.35
CA MET A 193 13.54 7.58 -9.99
C MET A 193 12.04 7.35 -10.13
N HIS A 194 11.19 8.25 -9.62
CA HIS A 194 9.74 8.10 -9.76
C HIS A 194 9.26 8.25 -11.21
N ALA A 195 9.86 9.14 -12.00
CA ALA A 195 9.56 9.23 -13.43
C ALA A 195 9.90 7.92 -14.17
N SER A 196 11.05 7.32 -13.85
CA SER A 196 11.45 6.01 -14.36
C SER A 196 10.50 4.89 -13.91
N LEU A 197 10.04 4.89 -12.65
CA LEU A 197 9.02 3.96 -12.19
C LEU A 197 7.69 4.15 -12.90
N ILE A 198 7.26 5.39 -13.16
CA ILE A 198 6.05 5.64 -13.96
C ILE A 198 6.21 5.02 -15.34
N ALA A 199 7.34 5.23 -16.02
CA ALA A 199 7.61 4.63 -17.32
C ALA A 199 7.59 3.09 -17.26
N LEU A 200 8.30 2.48 -16.30
CA LEU A 200 8.37 1.01 -16.12
C LEU A 200 7.02 0.38 -15.76
N LEU A 201 6.21 1.05 -14.95
CA LEU A 201 4.94 0.51 -14.45
C LEU A 201 3.75 0.88 -15.35
N SER A 202 3.94 1.80 -16.30
CA SER A 202 2.91 2.24 -17.27
C SER A 202 2.47 1.11 -18.22
N PRO A 203 1.45 1.37 -19.06
CA PRO A 203 1.10 0.47 -20.18
C PRO A 203 2.23 0.22 -21.20
N TRP A 204 3.35 0.94 -21.16
CA TRP A 204 4.51 0.61 -22.01
C TRP A 204 5.43 -0.45 -21.38
N GLY A 205 5.27 -0.70 -20.08
CA GLY A 205 6.07 -1.63 -19.30
C GLY A 205 5.23 -2.76 -18.73
N LEU A 206 5.09 -2.77 -17.41
CA LEU A 206 4.43 -3.83 -16.63
C LEU A 206 2.90 -3.68 -16.49
N HIS A 207 2.29 -2.64 -17.08
CA HIS A 207 0.83 -2.44 -17.10
C HIS A 207 0.17 -2.46 -15.71
N HIS A 208 0.78 -1.80 -14.72
CA HIS A 208 0.21 -1.70 -13.37
C HIS A 208 -0.99 -0.74 -13.29
N SER A 209 -1.69 -0.79 -12.15
CA SER A 209 -2.87 0.05 -11.89
C SER A 209 -2.58 1.56 -11.98
N LEU A 210 -3.58 2.31 -12.44
CA LEU A 210 -3.54 3.77 -12.49
C LEU A 210 -3.26 4.40 -11.11
N GLY A 211 -3.76 3.81 -10.03
CA GLY A 211 -3.50 4.27 -8.67
C GLY A 211 -2.01 4.28 -8.32
N VAL A 212 -1.27 3.24 -8.76
CA VAL A 212 0.19 3.15 -8.55
C VAL A 212 0.94 4.23 -9.33
N LEU A 213 0.54 4.50 -10.59
CA LEU A 213 1.15 5.55 -11.41
C LEU A 213 0.91 6.94 -10.82
N LEU A 214 -0.33 7.24 -10.43
CA LEU A 214 -0.69 8.52 -9.82
C LEU A 214 0.03 8.73 -8.50
N TRP A 215 0.21 7.69 -7.69
CA TRP A 215 0.94 7.85 -6.43
C TRP A 215 2.42 8.11 -6.65
N ASN A 216 3.07 7.46 -7.63
CA ASN A 216 4.44 7.81 -8.02
C ASN A 216 4.54 9.27 -8.50
N ALA A 217 3.56 9.76 -9.26
CA ALA A 217 3.53 11.16 -9.68
C ALA A 217 3.39 12.12 -8.48
N VAL A 218 2.55 11.77 -7.49
CA VAL A 218 2.44 12.51 -6.22
C VAL A 218 3.77 12.50 -5.46
N LEU A 219 4.46 11.37 -5.36
CA LEU A 219 5.76 11.28 -4.69
C LEU A 219 6.84 12.10 -5.41
N ALA A 220 6.86 12.12 -6.75
CA ALA A 220 7.73 13.00 -7.53
C ALA A 220 7.46 14.48 -7.23
N GLY A 221 6.18 14.89 -7.26
CA GLY A 221 5.79 16.25 -6.90
C GLY A 221 6.16 16.60 -5.46
N GLN A 222 5.95 15.69 -4.52
CA GLN A 222 6.32 15.84 -3.12
C GLN A 222 7.84 15.99 -2.94
N ALA A 223 8.65 15.20 -3.65
CA ALA A 223 10.10 15.33 -3.62
C ALA A 223 10.54 16.70 -4.13
N TYR A 224 9.92 17.20 -5.19
CA TYR A 224 10.14 18.57 -5.67
C TYR A 224 9.84 19.61 -4.59
N TRP A 225 8.65 19.57 -3.99
CA TRP A 225 8.23 20.55 -2.98
C TRP A 225 9.07 20.50 -1.69
N LEU A 226 9.47 19.32 -1.22
CA LEU A 226 10.18 19.17 0.06
C LEU A 226 11.68 19.42 -0.03
N PHE A 227 12.30 19.11 -1.18
CA PHE A 227 13.77 19.03 -1.29
C PHE A 227 14.40 19.85 -2.42
N VAL A 228 13.65 20.17 -3.48
CA VAL A 228 14.17 20.91 -4.65
C VAL A 228 13.74 22.37 -4.59
N TYR A 229 12.45 22.62 -4.40
CA TYR A 229 11.88 23.96 -4.31
C TYR A 229 12.42 24.67 -3.06
N ARG A 230 12.97 25.87 -3.26
CA ARG A 230 13.40 26.76 -2.18
C ARG A 230 12.45 27.95 -2.14
N PRO A 231 11.47 27.95 -1.23
CA PRO A 231 10.64 29.13 -1.04
C PRO A 231 11.55 30.31 -0.72
N LYS A 232 11.32 31.46 -1.35
CA LYS A 232 11.95 32.70 -0.88
C LYS A 232 11.54 32.90 0.58
N PRO A 233 12.44 33.35 1.46
CA PRO A 233 12.08 33.66 2.84
C PRO A 233 10.99 34.73 2.82
N GLY A 234 9.74 34.28 2.91
CA GLY A 234 8.60 35.15 3.11
C GLY A 234 8.67 35.71 4.52
N ILE A 235 8.20 36.95 4.70
CA ILE A 235 7.95 37.50 6.02
C ILE A 235 7.02 36.52 6.73
N ALA A 236 7.54 35.80 7.73
CA ALA A 236 6.75 34.83 8.46
C ALA A 236 5.53 35.56 9.03
N PRO A 237 4.30 35.08 8.81
CA PRO A 237 3.13 35.73 9.37
C PRO A 237 3.31 35.78 10.90
N SER A 238 3.43 36.99 11.45
CA SER A 238 3.76 37.28 12.85
C SER A 238 2.75 36.76 13.87
N GLY A 239 1.69 36.05 13.44
CA GLY A 239 0.66 35.45 14.28
C GLY A 239 0.93 33.99 14.63
N ALA A 240 2.15 33.62 15.02
CA ALA A 240 2.48 32.25 15.41
C ALA A 240 1.67 31.84 16.65
N THR A 241 0.52 31.20 16.45
CA THR A 241 -0.27 30.60 17.52
C THR A 241 0.61 29.59 18.26
N SER A 242 0.81 29.80 19.57
CA SER A 242 1.55 28.87 20.41
C SER A 242 0.84 27.52 20.42
N THR A 243 1.43 26.51 19.79
CA THR A 243 0.95 25.13 19.92
C THR A 243 1.31 24.60 21.30
N GLY A 244 0.32 24.14 22.06
CA GLY A 244 0.53 23.55 23.38
C GLY A 244 1.43 22.30 23.34
N PRO A 245 2.14 21.99 24.43
CA PRO A 245 3.13 20.91 24.48
C PRO A 245 2.53 19.54 24.13
N LEU A 246 1.28 19.27 24.54
CA LEU A 246 0.59 18.01 24.27
C LEU A 246 0.48 17.70 22.76
N ARG A 247 0.17 18.70 21.92
CA ARG A 247 0.07 18.49 20.46
C ARG A 247 1.41 18.16 19.84
N LEU A 248 2.48 18.82 20.31
CA LEU A 248 3.84 18.55 19.85
C LEU A 248 4.29 17.15 20.27
N SER A 249 4.03 16.74 21.51
CA SER A 249 4.31 15.39 21.99
C SER A 249 3.55 14.33 21.20
N ALA A 250 2.26 14.55 20.90
CA ALA A 250 1.47 13.63 20.09
C ALA A 250 2.02 13.49 18.66
N ALA A 251 2.41 14.60 18.02
CA ALA A 251 3.05 14.56 16.71
C ALA A 251 4.41 13.85 16.73
N ALA A 252 5.23 14.10 17.76
CA ALA A 252 6.52 13.45 17.94
C ALA A 252 6.35 11.94 18.15
N LEU A 253 5.39 11.51 18.98
CA LEU A 253 5.07 10.10 19.18
C LEU A 253 4.61 9.45 17.87
N MET A 254 3.75 10.12 17.10
CA MET A 254 3.29 9.59 15.81
C MET A 254 4.44 9.38 14.82
N ILE A 255 5.35 10.35 14.70
CA ILE A 255 6.54 10.22 13.85
C ILE A 255 7.42 9.08 14.37
N LEU A 256 7.64 9.01 15.68
CA LEU A 256 8.44 7.95 16.31
C LEU A 256 7.85 6.57 16.01
N LEU A 257 6.54 6.39 16.13
CA LEU A 257 5.85 5.15 15.78
C LEU A 257 6.00 4.82 14.29
N ALA A 258 5.84 5.80 13.40
CA ALA A 258 6.04 5.61 11.96
C ALA A 258 7.50 5.24 11.59
N LEU A 259 8.47 5.53 12.46
CA LEU A 259 9.87 5.14 12.30
C LEU A 259 10.21 3.80 12.95
N ILE A 260 9.60 3.46 14.09
CA ILE A 260 9.96 2.26 14.86
C ILE A 260 9.14 1.04 14.45
N LEU A 261 7.82 1.21 14.26
CA LEU A 261 6.94 0.07 13.99
C LEU A 261 7.31 -0.72 12.72
N PRO A 262 7.76 -0.10 11.61
CA PRO A 262 8.25 -0.85 10.45
C PRO A 262 9.38 -1.85 10.77
N LEU A 263 10.17 -1.64 11.83
CA LEU A 263 11.21 -2.58 12.26
C LEU A 263 10.65 -3.92 12.77
N THR A 264 9.34 -3.97 13.08
CA THR A 264 8.68 -5.17 13.61
C THR A 264 7.98 -6.00 12.53
N GLU A 265 7.91 -5.52 11.28
CA GLU A 265 7.18 -6.16 10.17
C GLU A 265 7.50 -7.65 9.99
N ARG A 266 8.77 -8.01 10.12
CA ARG A 266 9.24 -9.40 9.90
C ARG A 266 9.13 -10.32 11.11
N ARG A 267 8.70 -9.83 12.28
CA ARG A 267 8.63 -10.68 13.49
C ARG A 267 7.68 -11.85 13.32
N GLY A 268 6.58 -11.64 12.58
CA GLY A 268 5.58 -12.67 12.32
C GLY A 268 6.10 -13.91 11.61
N ARG A 269 7.33 -13.88 11.07
CA ARG A 269 7.95 -15.06 10.47
C ARG A 269 8.48 -16.08 11.49
N TYR A 270 9.03 -15.61 12.60
CA TYR A 270 9.63 -16.48 13.62
C TYR A 270 8.61 -16.92 14.66
N ASP A 271 7.57 -16.11 14.84
CA ASP A 271 6.49 -16.36 15.77
C ASP A 271 5.20 -15.81 15.16
N ASP A 272 4.38 -16.72 14.60
CA ASP A 272 3.07 -16.38 14.02
C ASP A 272 2.11 -15.77 15.06
N GLN A 273 2.37 -15.97 16.37
CA GLN A 273 1.61 -15.37 17.46
C GLN A 273 2.17 -14.00 17.87
N ALA A 274 3.40 -13.67 17.48
CA ALA A 274 3.97 -12.37 17.78
C ALA A 274 3.31 -11.29 16.94
N TRP A 275 2.89 -10.24 17.64
CA TRP A 275 2.43 -9.02 17.00
C TRP A 275 3.54 -8.43 16.11
N HIS A 276 3.17 -8.08 14.89
CA HIS A 276 4.03 -7.45 13.91
C HIS A 276 3.27 -6.35 13.17
N TRP A 277 4.00 -5.37 12.66
CA TRP A 277 3.42 -4.30 11.88
C TRP A 277 3.07 -4.76 10.47
N ASP A 278 2.01 -4.20 9.90
CA ASP A 278 1.58 -4.56 8.55
C ASP A 278 2.62 -4.14 7.50
N HIS A 279 2.80 -4.99 6.50
CA HIS A 279 3.74 -4.86 5.40
C HIS A 279 3.68 -3.48 4.69
N TRP A 280 2.47 -3.03 4.30
CA TRP A 280 2.30 -1.71 3.69
C TRP A 280 2.51 -0.55 4.66
N LEU A 281 2.10 -0.70 5.92
CA LEU A 281 2.31 0.33 6.94
C LEU A 281 3.78 0.43 7.38
N SER A 282 4.57 -0.58 7.00
CA SER A 282 6.03 -0.65 7.14
C SER A 282 6.77 -0.09 5.93
N TRP A 283 6.06 0.46 4.94
CA TRP A 283 6.61 0.96 3.69
C TRP A 283 7.35 -0.09 2.86
N ALA A 284 7.06 -1.38 3.02
CA ALA A 284 7.65 -2.45 2.22
C ALA A 284 7.01 -2.50 0.81
N LEU A 285 7.24 -1.44 0.02
CA LEU A 285 6.64 -1.24 -1.28
C LEU A 285 7.38 -2.04 -2.34
N TYR A 286 6.65 -2.77 -3.19
CA TYR A 286 7.19 -3.67 -4.21
C TYR A 286 8.13 -4.75 -3.65
N SER A 287 7.92 -5.15 -2.39
CA SER A 287 8.71 -6.19 -1.74
C SER A 287 7.87 -7.46 -1.57
N PRO A 288 8.06 -8.50 -2.39
CA PRO A 288 7.16 -9.67 -2.43
C PRO A 288 7.28 -10.64 -1.23
N HIS A 289 7.94 -10.24 -0.14
CA HIS A 289 8.20 -11.09 1.03
C HIS A 289 7.04 -11.19 2.01
N ASN A 290 5.90 -10.55 1.75
CA ASN A 290 4.73 -10.56 2.62
C ASN A 290 4.14 -11.98 2.80
N SER A 291 3.38 -12.17 3.88
CA SER A 291 2.48 -13.33 4.01
C SER A 291 1.34 -13.23 3.00
N ARG A 292 0.90 -14.37 2.47
CA ARG A 292 -0.16 -14.44 1.46
C ARG A 292 -0.91 -15.76 1.51
N LEU A 293 -2.10 -15.77 0.91
CA LEU A 293 -2.90 -16.96 0.71
C LEU A 293 -2.99 -17.23 -0.79
N ASP A 294 -2.54 -18.41 -1.20
CA ASP A 294 -2.86 -18.93 -2.53
C ASP A 294 -4.20 -19.69 -2.42
N VAL A 295 -5.19 -19.31 -3.22
CA VAL A 295 -6.56 -19.87 -3.18
C VAL A 295 -6.82 -20.67 -4.44
N GLU A 296 -7.44 -21.83 -4.27
CA GLU A 296 -7.87 -22.70 -5.36
C GLU A 296 -9.34 -23.06 -5.18
N VAL A 297 -10.05 -23.13 -6.29
CA VAL A 297 -11.47 -23.44 -6.36
C VAL A 297 -11.69 -24.60 -7.33
N TYR A 298 -12.57 -25.52 -6.95
CA TYR A 298 -12.88 -26.67 -7.77
C TYR A 298 -13.55 -26.24 -9.08
N SER A 299 -13.11 -26.81 -10.20
CA SER A 299 -13.55 -26.43 -11.56
C SER A 299 -15.07 -26.52 -11.75
N GLY A 300 -15.72 -27.51 -11.12
CA GLY A 300 -17.17 -27.66 -11.13
C GLY A 300 -17.93 -26.47 -10.52
N ALA A 301 -17.32 -25.78 -9.55
CA ALA A 301 -17.91 -24.61 -8.90
C ALA A 301 -17.73 -23.31 -9.70
N VAL A 302 -16.80 -23.26 -10.66
CA VAL A 302 -16.47 -22.05 -11.42
C VAL A 302 -17.65 -21.59 -12.28
N SER A 303 -18.42 -22.51 -12.83
CA SER A 303 -19.58 -22.20 -13.68
C SER A 303 -20.70 -21.43 -12.97
N GLY A 304 -20.79 -21.55 -11.63
CA GLY A 304 -21.76 -20.85 -10.80
C GLY A 304 -21.28 -19.49 -10.28
N LEU A 305 -20.03 -19.11 -10.54
CA LEU A 305 -19.44 -17.88 -10.00
C LEU A 305 -19.99 -16.62 -10.68
N PRO A 306 -20.16 -15.52 -9.94
CA PRO A 306 -20.33 -14.20 -10.54
C PRO A 306 -19.22 -13.93 -11.57
N ALA A 307 -19.57 -13.36 -12.72
CA ALA A 307 -18.64 -13.16 -13.84
C ALA A 307 -17.35 -12.43 -13.44
N GLY A 308 -17.43 -11.48 -12.49
CA GLY A 308 -16.25 -10.76 -11.98
C GLY A 308 -15.31 -11.60 -11.09
N ILE A 309 -15.80 -12.65 -10.43
CA ILE A 309 -14.94 -13.63 -9.74
C ILE A 309 -14.40 -14.64 -10.76
N ALA A 310 -15.25 -15.14 -11.66
CA ALA A 310 -14.85 -16.10 -12.69
C ALA A 310 -13.71 -15.57 -13.58
N SER A 311 -13.70 -14.27 -13.91
CA SER A 311 -12.61 -13.64 -14.68
C SER A 311 -11.25 -13.63 -13.96
N ALA A 312 -11.23 -13.87 -12.66
CA ALA A 312 -10.02 -13.96 -11.84
C ALA A 312 -9.59 -15.41 -11.55
N VAL A 313 -10.32 -16.40 -12.06
CA VAL A 313 -9.94 -17.81 -11.98
C VAL A 313 -9.05 -18.15 -13.18
N ASP A 314 -7.88 -18.72 -12.92
CA ASP A 314 -6.97 -19.23 -13.95
C ASP A 314 -7.43 -20.62 -14.43
N GLU A 315 -7.04 -21.01 -15.63
CA GLU A 315 -7.26 -22.37 -16.14
C GLU A 315 -6.55 -23.42 -15.27
N ASP A 316 -7.15 -24.61 -15.18
CA ASP A 316 -6.51 -25.78 -14.58
C ASP A 316 -5.23 -26.12 -15.35
N ARG A 317 -4.09 -26.13 -14.64
CA ARG A 317 -2.75 -26.31 -15.24
C ARG A 317 -2.21 -27.73 -15.13
N ASP A 318 -2.63 -28.49 -14.12
CA ASP A 318 -2.08 -29.81 -13.81
C ASP A 318 -3.10 -30.94 -13.99
N GLY A 319 -4.36 -30.59 -14.29
CA GLY A 319 -5.44 -31.54 -14.56
C GLY A 319 -6.06 -32.11 -13.29
N ASP A 320 -5.80 -31.53 -12.12
CA ASP A 320 -6.35 -31.99 -10.84
C ASP A 320 -7.77 -31.45 -10.55
N SER A 321 -8.34 -30.69 -11.49
CA SER A 321 -9.64 -30.01 -11.39
C SER A 321 -9.69 -28.86 -10.38
N TRP A 322 -8.56 -28.37 -9.89
CA TRP A 322 -8.48 -27.18 -9.06
C TRP A 322 -7.92 -26.00 -9.85
N CYS A 323 -8.70 -24.93 -9.87
CA CYS A 323 -8.36 -23.71 -10.57
C CYS A 323 -7.91 -22.65 -9.59
N LYS A 324 -6.79 -21.98 -9.87
CA LYS A 324 -6.29 -20.90 -9.01
C LYS A 324 -7.21 -19.69 -9.08
N LEU A 325 -7.70 -19.20 -7.94
CA LEU A 325 -8.39 -17.92 -7.82
C LEU A 325 -7.36 -16.82 -7.49
N ASP A 326 -6.99 -15.99 -8.47
CA ASP A 326 -6.06 -14.89 -8.28
C ASP A 326 -6.75 -13.69 -7.59
N LEU A 327 -6.66 -13.66 -6.26
CA LEU A 327 -7.20 -12.57 -5.45
C LEU A 327 -6.58 -11.19 -5.79
N GLY A 328 -5.33 -11.16 -6.27
CA GLY A 328 -4.66 -9.93 -6.70
C GLY A 328 -5.28 -9.35 -7.97
N LYS A 329 -5.47 -10.21 -8.98
CA LYS A 329 -6.20 -9.88 -10.21
C LYS A 329 -7.63 -9.46 -9.92
N LEU A 330 -8.33 -10.21 -9.06
CA LEU A 330 -9.68 -9.87 -8.61
C LEU A 330 -9.74 -8.47 -7.98
N SER A 331 -8.83 -8.17 -7.05
CA SER A 331 -8.72 -6.86 -6.39
C SER A 331 -8.47 -5.73 -7.39
N LEU A 332 -7.58 -5.92 -8.36
CA LEU A 332 -7.30 -4.91 -9.38
C LEU A 332 -8.52 -4.64 -10.26
N GLN A 333 -9.21 -5.70 -10.71
CA GLN A 333 -10.40 -5.60 -11.56
C GLN A 333 -11.57 -4.94 -10.84
N THR A 334 -11.79 -5.25 -9.55
CA THR A 334 -12.95 -4.75 -8.79
C THR A 334 -12.69 -3.43 -8.09
N ARG A 335 -11.52 -3.27 -7.45
CA ARG A 335 -11.23 -2.12 -6.57
C ARG A 335 -10.28 -1.11 -7.20
N GLY A 336 -9.67 -1.43 -8.34
CA GLY A 336 -8.70 -0.56 -9.01
C GLY A 336 -7.39 -0.39 -8.24
N VAL A 337 -7.15 -1.25 -7.24
CA VAL A 337 -5.96 -1.21 -6.38
C VAL A 337 -5.41 -2.62 -6.16
N PRO A 338 -4.11 -2.75 -5.85
CA PRO A 338 -3.55 -4.01 -5.40
C PRO A 338 -4.25 -4.53 -4.14
N ILE A 339 -4.23 -5.85 -3.95
CA ILE A 339 -4.74 -6.49 -2.74
C ILE A 339 -3.86 -6.14 -1.52
N LEU A 340 -4.46 -6.01 -0.33
CA LEU A 340 -3.69 -5.86 0.90
C LEU A 340 -2.77 -7.09 1.08
N PRO A 341 -1.43 -6.91 1.16
CA PRO A 341 -0.46 -7.99 1.15
C PRO A 341 -0.32 -8.57 2.56
N GLN A 342 -1.41 -9.17 3.04
CA GLN A 342 -1.51 -9.74 4.37
C GLN A 342 -2.29 -11.05 4.27
N GLY A 343 -1.66 -12.17 4.62
CA GLY A 343 -2.30 -13.49 4.61
C GLY A 343 -3.60 -13.51 5.42
N ARG A 344 -3.62 -12.85 6.59
CA ARG A 344 -4.82 -12.69 7.44
C ARG A 344 -5.99 -12.01 6.73
N TYR A 345 -5.71 -11.00 5.90
CA TYR A 345 -6.74 -10.31 5.13
C TYR A 345 -7.21 -11.17 3.96
N GLN A 346 -6.28 -11.75 3.20
CA GLN A 346 -6.58 -12.57 2.03
C GLN A 346 -7.39 -13.81 2.42
N LEU A 347 -7.10 -14.40 3.58
CA LEU A 347 -7.85 -15.49 4.16
C LEU A 347 -9.28 -15.11 4.49
N ARG A 348 -9.49 -13.99 5.19
CA ARG A 348 -10.85 -13.49 5.49
C ARG A 348 -11.62 -13.10 4.23
N LEU A 349 -10.94 -12.56 3.23
CA LEU A 349 -11.54 -12.26 1.92
C LEU A 349 -12.00 -13.53 1.23
N ALA A 350 -11.14 -14.55 1.17
CA ALA A 350 -11.49 -15.83 0.54
C ALA A 350 -12.66 -16.53 1.24
N THR A 351 -12.67 -16.57 2.58
CA THR A 351 -13.80 -17.15 3.33
C THR A 351 -15.09 -16.36 3.10
N ALA A 352 -15.03 -15.03 3.09
CA ALA A 352 -16.20 -14.18 2.86
C ALA A 352 -16.73 -14.25 1.41
N ILE A 353 -15.89 -14.62 0.44
CA ILE A 353 -16.32 -14.92 -0.94
C ILE A 353 -17.00 -16.28 -1.01
N ALA A 354 -16.46 -17.29 -0.32
CA ALA A 354 -16.94 -18.67 -0.35
C ALA A 354 -18.28 -18.88 0.38
N GLU A 355 -18.47 -18.22 1.52
CA GLU A 355 -19.64 -18.42 2.39
C GLU A 355 -20.99 -18.20 1.67
N PRO A 356 -21.22 -17.10 0.94
CA PRO A 356 -22.47 -16.89 0.22
C PRO A 356 -22.73 -17.89 -0.91
N GLN A 357 -21.69 -18.58 -1.39
CA GLN A 357 -21.80 -19.59 -2.44
C GLN A 357 -22.13 -20.99 -1.86
N GLY A 358 -22.16 -21.13 -0.53
CA GLY A 358 -22.38 -22.42 0.13
C GLY A 358 -21.22 -23.41 -0.05
N TRP A 359 -20.02 -22.93 -0.39
CA TRP A 359 -18.86 -23.79 -0.57
C TRP A 359 -18.42 -24.41 0.75
N THR A 360 -18.07 -25.68 0.71
CA THR A 360 -17.49 -26.41 1.84
C THR A 360 -16.18 -27.06 1.41
N HIS A 361 -16.22 -27.86 0.35
CA HIS A 361 -15.09 -28.61 -0.20
C HIS A 361 -14.64 -28.10 -1.56
N GLU A 362 -15.31 -27.08 -2.10
CA GLU A 362 -15.04 -26.47 -3.41
C GLU A 362 -13.96 -25.39 -3.34
N ILE A 363 -13.42 -25.11 -2.16
CA ILE A 363 -12.35 -24.14 -1.94
C ILE A 363 -11.27 -24.74 -1.04
N ARG A 364 -10.02 -24.53 -1.42
CA ARG A 364 -8.84 -24.84 -0.60
C ARG A 364 -7.86 -23.69 -0.69
N GLY A 365 -6.90 -23.66 0.22
CA GLY A 365 -5.84 -22.66 0.16
C GLY A 365 -4.54 -23.09 0.82
N VAL A 366 -3.47 -22.42 0.43
CA VAL A 366 -2.13 -22.57 1.01
C VAL A 366 -1.75 -21.24 1.63
N LEU A 367 -1.79 -21.18 2.96
CA LEU A 367 -1.35 -20.01 3.70
C LEU A 367 0.17 -20.04 3.80
N ARG A 368 0.83 -19.03 3.21
CA ARG A 368 2.28 -18.90 3.22
C ARG A 368 2.70 -17.76 4.15
N SER A 369 3.65 -18.03 5.03
CA SER A 369 4.28 -17.00 5.86
C SER A 369 5.12 -16.03 5.03
N ALA A 370 5.60 -14.98 5.68
CA ALA A 370 6.60 -14.09 5.08
C ALA A 370 7.88 -14.86 4.72
N SER A 371 8.53 -14.51 3.62
CA SER A 371 9.74 -15.22 3.19
C SER A 371 10.97 -14.85 4.00
N ASP A 372 11.93 -15.78 4.06
CA ASP A 372 13.29 -15.50 4.50
C ASP A 372 13.96 -14.45 3.61
N ARG A 373 14.80 -13.63 4.26
CA ARG A 373 15.55 -12.59 3.56
C ARG A 373 16.72 -13.13 2.74
N GLN A 374 17.35 -14.19 3.22
CA GLN A 374 18.54 -14.82 2.70
C GLN A 374 18.21 -15.87 1.64
N ASP A 375 17.27 -16.77 1.92
CA ASP A 375 16.98 -17.92 1.04
C ASP A 375 15.58 -17.94 0.42
N GLY A 376 14.70 -17.02 0.83
CA GLY A 376 13.34 -16.92 0.32
C GLY A 376 12.39 -18.02 0.82
N SER A 377 12.81 -18.90 1.71
CA SER A 377 12.00 -20.00 2.27
C SER A 377 10.78 -19.49 3.02
N ARG A 378 9.70 -20.30 3.02
CA ARG A 378 8.42 -20.00 3.66
C ARG A 378 7.91 -21.24 4.38
N THR A 379 7.18 -21.01 5.46
CA THR A 379 6.30 -22.04 6.02
C THR A 379 4.98 -22.02 5.27
N GLU A 380 4.42 -23.20 5.03
CA GLU A 380 3.15 -23.38 4.31
C GLU A 380 2.18 -24.17 5.20
N VAL A 381 0.95 -23.70 5.27
CA VAL A 381 -0.15 -24.38 5.95
C VAL A 381 -1.24 -24.65 4.94
N TRP A 382 -1.48 -25.94 4.67
CA TRP A 382 -2.53 -26.41 3.78
C TRP A 382 -3.89 -26.35 4.50
N LEU A 383 -4.85 -25.70 3.86
CA LEU A 383 -6.21 -25.49 4.35
C LEU A 383 -7.16 -26.18 3.36
N PRO A 384 -7.51 -27.47 3.58
CA PRO A 384 -8.15 -28.30 2.56
C PRO A 384 -9.61 -27.97 2.27
N ASN A 385 -10.24 -27.10 3.07
CA ASN A 385 -11.66 -26.78 2.97
C ASN A 385 -11.97 -25.43 3.66
N LEU A 386 -13.20 -24.94 3.49
CA LEU A 386 -13.65 -23.66 4.07
C LEU A 386 -13.53 -23.65 5.61
N GLU A 387 -13.86 -24.76 6.28
CA GLU A 387 -13.79 -24.83 7.76
C GLU A 387 -12.35 -24.64 8.26
N ALA A 388 -11.37 -25.26 7.61
CA ALA A 388 -9.96 -25.08 7.92
C ALA A 388 -9.52 -23.61 7.73
N MET A 389 -9.98 -22.98 6.66
CA MET A 389 -9.72 -21.56 6.40
C MET A 389 -10.34 -20.65 7.47
N GLN A 390 -11.58 -20.90 7.87
CA GLN A 390 -12.26 -20.15 8.93
C GLN A 390 -11.59 -20.33 10.30
N ARG A 391 -11.13 -21.55 10.62
CA ARG A 391 -10.36 -21.81 11.86
C ARG A 391 -9.04 -21.06 11.86
N ALA A 392 -8.34 -21.02 10.73
CA ALA A 392 -7.10 -20.26 10.59
C ALA A 392 -7.34 -18.74 10.68
N ALA A 393 -8.48 -18.22 10.19
CA ALA A 393 -8.80 -16.79 10.23
C ALA A 393 -9.16 -16.23 11.62
N LYS A 394 -9.45 -17.12 12.58
CA LYS A 394 -9.79 -16.82 13.98
C LYS A 394 -8.56 -16.78 14.90
N ARG A 395 -7.45 -17.39 14.48
CA ARG A 395 -6.14 -17.23 15.11
C ARG A 395 -5.61 -15.86 14.76
#